data_AF-A0A1Q6U1S2-F1
#
_entry.id   AF-A0A1Q6U1S2-F1
#
_cell.length_a   1.000
_cell.length_b   1.000
_cell.length_c   1.000
_cell.angle_alpha   90.00
_cell.angle_beta   90.00
_cell.angle_gamma   90.00
#
_symmetry.space_group_name_H-M   'P 1'
#
loop_
_entity.id
_entity.type
_entity.pdbx_description
1 polymer ?
#
loop_
_entity_poly.entity_id
_entity_poly.type
_entity_poly.pdbx_seq_one_letter_code
_entity_poly.pdbx_strand_id
1 'polypeptide(L)' 'MADAKILATIERSDTEQLQISVSEYKGRSYLNMRIFYTTDDGATWLPTKKGVTFAPDQLDMLSEAIEEARKEFMAEAE' A
#
# COMPACT_ATOMS: atom_id res chain seq x y z
N MET A 1 -14.44 14.39 -4.58
CA MET A 1 -13.32 13.51 -4.95
C MET A 1 -12.79 13.00 -3.64
N ALA A 2 -12.66 11.69 -3.46
CA ALA A 2 -12.10 11.19 -2.21
C ALA A 2 -10.60 11.48 -2.26
N ASP A 3 -10.16 12.50 -1.53
CA ASP A 3 -8.75 12.83 -1.37
C ASP A 3 -8.04 11.62 -0.72
N ALA A 4 -7.41 10.81 -1.56
CA ALA A 4 -6.53 9.74 -1.14
C ALA A 4 -5.11 10.31 -1.08
N LYS A 5 -4.55 10.42 0.12
CA LYS A 5 -3.18 10.87 0.35
C LYS A 5 -2.24 9.69 0.13
N ILE A 6 -1.43 9.73 -0.91
CA ILE A 6 -0.36 8.73 -1.12
C ILE A 6 0.69 8.92 -0.03
N LEU A 7 0.98 7.85 0.71
CA LEU A 7 2.02 7.82 1.74
C LEU A 7 3.34 7.27 1.20
N ALA A 8 3.27 6.24 0.36
CA ALA A 8 4.43 5.61 -0.23
C ALA A 8 4.08 4.94 -1.56
N THR A 9 5.06 4.83 -2.44
CA THR A 9 4.98 4.06 -3.69
C THR A 9 6.20 3.16 -3.76
N ILE A 10 5.98 1.88 -4.03
CA ILE A 10 7.03 0.86 -4.13
C ILE A 10 7.00 0.31 -5.55
N GLU A 11 8.04 0.63 -6.32
CA GLU A 11 8.21 0.10 -7.67
C GLU A 11 8.52 -1.40 -7.60
N ARG A 12 7.72 -2.22 -8.27
CA ARG A 12 7.95 -3.68 -8.36
C ARG A 12 8.64 -4.06 -9.66
N SER A 13 8.26 -3.40 -10.74
CA SER A 13 8.75 -3.61 -12.11
C SER A 13 8.57 -2.31 -12.91
N ASP A 14 9.18 -2.21 -14.10
CA ASP A 14 8.98 -1.08 -15.02
C ASP A 14 7.50 -0.78 -15.33
N THR A 15 6.63 -1.79 -15.24
CA THR A 15 5.19 -1.66 -15.52
C THR A 15 4.29 -1.79 -14.30
N GLU A 16 4.82 -2.02 -13.09
CA GLU A 16 4.02 -2.28 -11.89
C GLU A 16 4.57 -1.56 -10.65
N GLN A 17 3.69 -0.89 -9.91
CA GLN A 17 4.02 -0.23 -8.64
C GLN A 17 2.94 -0.48 -7.59
N LEU A 18 3.34 -0.70 -6.35
CA LEU A 18 2.44 -0.76 -5.20
C LEU A 18 2.30 0.64 -4.61
N GLN A 19 1.09 1.21 -4.65
CA GLN A 19 0.80 2.47 -3.99
C GLN A 19 0.12 2.22 -2.65
N ILE A 20 0.66 2.85 -1.62
CA ILE A 20 0.12 2.89 -0.27
C ILE A 20 -0.46 4.29 -0.08
N SER A 21 -1.77 4.36 0.15
CA SER A 21 -2.52 5.60 0.28
C SER A 21 -3.47 5.54 1.46
N VAL A 22 -3.78 6.69 2.05
CA VAL A 22 -4.81 6.82 3.07
C VAL A 22 -5.93 7.69 2.53
N SER A 23 -7.16 7.20 2.61
CA SER A 23 -8.35 7.96 2.25
C SER A 23 -9.27 8.09 3.45
N GLU A 24 -9.97 9.22 3.56
CA GLU A 24 -11.00 9.42 4.56
C GLU A 24 -12.38 9.19 3.93
N TYR A 25 -13.17 8.32 4.54
CA TYR A 25 -14.54 8.05 4.11
C TYR A 25 -15.48 8.02 5.31
N LYS A 26 -16.47 8.93 5.32
CA LYS A 26 -17.46 9.08 6.41
C LYS A 26 -16.82 9.25 7.80
N GLY A 27 -15.73 10.03 7.90
CA GLY A 27 -15.02 10.29 9.16
C GLY A 27 -14.18 9.12 9.66
N ARG A 28 -13.93 8.11 8.83
CA ARG A 28 -13.00 7.02 9.12
C ARG A 28 -11.87 7.01 8.10
N SER A 29 -10.64 6.89 8.57
CA SER A 29 -9.45 6.77 7.73
C SER A 29 -9.23 5.33 7.31
N TYR A 30 -8.95 5.10 6.04
CA TYR A 30 -8.70 3.78 5.47
C TYR A 30 -7.33 3.75 4.80
N LEU A 31 -6.52 2.74 5.12
CA LEU A 31 -5.26 2.50 4.43
C LEU A 31 -5.52 1.60 3.23
N ASN A 32 -5.31 2.13 2.03
CA ASN A 32 -5.35 1.39 0.78
C ASN A 32 -3.94 1.03 0.33
N MET A 33 -3.67 -0.26 0.21
CA MET A 33 -2.48 -0.78 -0.46
C MET A 33 -2.92 -1.46 -1.75
N ARG A 34 -2.61 -0.88 -2.90
CA ARG A 34 -3.05 -1.41 -4.19
C ARG A 34 -1.94 -1.38 -5.22
N ILE A 35 -1.84 -2.44 -6.00
CA ILE A 35 -0.93 -2.51 -7.13
C ILE A 35 -1.56 -1.76 -8.30
N PHE A 36 -0.82 -0.81 -8.84
CA PHE A 36 -1.08 -0.12 -10.08
C PHE A 36 -0.15 -0.66 -11.15
N TYR A 37 -0.65 -0.75 -12.38
CA TYR A 37 0.14 -1.12 -13.53
C TYR A 37 0.04 -0.03 -14.59
N THR A 38 1.06 0.07 -15.42
CA THR A 38 1.05 0.93 -16.60
C THR A 38 1.22 0.08 -17.85
N THR A 39 0.59 0.52 -18.93
CA THR A 39 0.72 -0.10 -20.27
C THR A 39 1.31 0.87 -21.29
N ASP A 40 1.60 2.09 -20.87
CA ASP A 40 1.95 3.22 -21.73
C ASP A 40 3.20 3.92 -21.17
N ASP A 41 4.25 3.13 -20.88
CA ASP A 41 5.56 3.61 -20.40
C ASP A 41 5.49 4.57 -19.18
N GLY A 42 4.56 4.29 -18.26
CA GLY A 42 4.36 5.13 -17.07
C GLY A 42 3.45 6.36 -17.25
N ALA A 43 2.89 6.59 -18.45
CA ALA A 43 2.01 7.72 -18.71
C ALA A 43 0.66 7.63 -17.97
N THR A 44 0.11 6.42 -17.81
CA THR A 44 -1.13 6.19 -17.04
C THR A 44 -0.99 4.97 -16.14
N TRP A 45 -1.25 5.18 -14.85
CA TRP A 45 -1.25 4.11 -13.85
C TRP A 45 -2.69 3.67 -13.56
N LEU A 46 -2.99 2.42 -13.92
CA LEU A 46 -4.30 1.81 -13.75
C LEU A 46 -4.31 0.95 -12.48
N PRO A 47 -5.33 1.08 -11.62
CA PRO A 47 -5.46 0.24 -10.43
C PRO A 47 -5.80 -1.20 -10.84
N THR A 48 -5.10 -2.18 -10.26
CA THR A 48 -5.46 -3.59 -10.43
C THR A 48 -6.49 -4.04 -9.39
N LYS A 49 -7.00 -5.27 -9.54
CA LYS A 49 -7.76 -5.97 -8.51
C LYS A 49 -6.89 -6.44 -7.33
N LYS A 50 -5.55 -6.40 -7.47
CA LYS A 50 -4.61 -6.77 -6.40
C LYS A 50 -4.44 -5.57 -5.46
N GLY A 51 -5.33 -5.47 -4.49
CA GLY A 51 -5.23 -4.47 -3.45
C GLY A 51 -6.05 -4.86 -2.24
N VAL A 52 -5.66 -4.32 -1.10
CA VAL A 52 -6.29 -4.53 0.19
C VAL A 52 -6.52 -3.18 0.85
N THR A 53 -7.66 -3.05 1.51
CA THR A 53 -8.02 -1.87 2.28
C THR A 53 -8.14 -2.26 3.74
N PHE A 54 -7.45 -1.53 4.61
CA PHE A 54 -7.49 -1.71 6.05
C PHE A 54 -8.28 -0.58 6.68
N ALA A 55 -9.14 -0.93 7.64
CA ALA A 55 -9.81 0.00 8.53
C ALA A 55 -8.81 0.52 9.59
N PRO A 56 -9.08 1.67 10.24
CA PRO A 56 -8.16 2.24 11.21
C PRO A 56 -7.94 1.31 12.41
N ASP A 57 -8.99 0.59 12.84
CA ASP A 57 -8.93 -0.41 13.91
C ASP A 57 -8.01 -1.62 13.60
N GLN A 58 -7.63 -1.84 12.33
CA GLN A 58 -6.74 -2.92 11.91
C GLN A 58 -5.29 -2.45 11.73
N LEU A 59 -5.03 -1.14 11.83
CA LEU A 59 -3.71 -0.58 11.59
C LEU A 59 -2.71 -0.92 12.69
N ASP A 60 -3.17 -0.99 13.94
CA ASP A 60 -2.33 -1.42 15.07
C ASP A 60 -1.81 -2.84 14.83
N MET A 61 -2.71 -3.79 14.57
CA MET A 61 -2.35 -5.18 14.26
C MET A 61 -1.45 -5.29 13.01
N LEU A 62 -1.72 -4.50 11.97
CA LEU A 62 -0.88 -4.48 10.76
C LEU A 62 0.53 -3.97 11.08
N SER A 63 0.65 -2.93 11.91
CA SER A 63 1.94 -2.37 12.32
C SER A 63 2.76 -3.38 13.10
N GLU A 64 2.14 -4.06 14.07
CA GLU A 64 2.78 -5.13 14.85
C GLU A 64 3.30 -6.25 13.94
N ALA A 65 2.49 -6.71 12.99
CA ALA A 65 2.89 -7.76 12.04
C ALA A 65 4.04 -7.33 11.12
N ILE A 66 4.06 -6.06 10.67
CA ILE A 66 5.16 -5.52 9.85
C ILE A 66 6.45 -5.41 10.67
N GLU A 67 6.36 -4.97 11.93
CA GLU A 67 7.53 -4.92 12.82
C GLU A 67 8.09 -6.31 13.10
N GLU A 68 7.23 -7.30 13.33
CA GLU A 68 7.65 -8.69 13.52
C GLU A 68 8.31 -9.25 12.25
N ALA A 69 7.70 -9.06 11.08
CA ALA A 69 8.30 -9.44 9.80
C ALA A 69 9.67 -8.77 9.59
N ARG A 70 9.80 -7.49 9.95
CA ARG A 70 11.09 -6.78 9.85
C ARG A 70 12.16 -7.40 10.75
N LYS A 71 11.80 -7.82 11.97
CA LYS A 71 12.72 -8.52 12.87
C LYS A 71 13.14 -9.87 12.29
N GLU A 72 12.20 -10.62 11.72
CA GLU A 72 12.49 -11.91 11.07
C GLU A 72 13.46 -11.74 9.90
N PHE A 73 13.20 -10.79 8.99
CA PHE A 73 14.10 -10.50 7.87
C PHE A 73 15.48 -10.00 8.29
N MET A 74 15.59 -9.29 9.42
CA MET A 74 16.89 -8.87 9.96
C MET A 74 17.60 -9.98 10.73
N ALA A 75 16.87 -10.92 11.34
CA ALA A 75 17.42 -12.05 12.06
C ALA A 75 17.92 -13.17 11.13
N GLU A 76 17.33 -13.33 9.94
CA GLU A 76 17.84 -14.24 8.90
C GLU A 76 19.08 -13.71 8.17
N ALA A 77 19.46 -12.45 8.39
CA ALA A 77 20.63 -11.83 7.78
C ALA A 77 21.92 -11.95 8.62
N GLU A 78 21.87 -12.59 9.79
CA GLU A 78 23.02 -12.80 10.70
C GLU A 78 23.45 -14.27 10.78
#